data_AF-U1GGR4-F1
#
_entry.id   AF-U1GGR4-F1
#
_cell.length_a   1.000
_cell.length_b   1.000
_cell.length_c   1.000
_cell.angle_alpha   90.00
_cell.angle_beta   90.00
_cell.angle_gamma   90.00
#
_symmetry.space_group_name_H-M   'P 1'
#
loop_
_entity.id
_entity.type
_entity.pdbx_description
1 polymer ?
#
loop_
_entity_poly.entity_id
_entity_poly.type
_entity_poly.pdbx_seq_one_letter_code
_entity_poly.pdbx_strand_id
1 'polypeptide(L)'
;MPNESDAYHKETERTPAAAIAAALHDGKKHLLLAASGSVASIKLPLIISALANNPNLSIRIILTKSAARFLAGQSPEQPTVASLSLLPKVDSVH
;
A
#
# COMPACT_ATOMS: atom_id res chain seq x y z
N MET A 1 30.34 -27.33 -25.89
CA MET A 1 30.33 -26.42 -24.73
C MET A 1 29.08 -25.56 -24.85
N PRO A 2 28.07 -25.68 -23.98
CA PRO A 2 26.93 -24.77 -24.00
C PRO A 2 27.36 -23.40 -23.46
N ASN A 3 26.90 -22.33 -24.12
CA ASN A 3 27.31 -20.95 -23.89
C ASN A 3 26.65 -20.38 -22.61
N GLU A 4 27.44 -19.77 -21.72
CA GLU A 4 27.01 -19.21 -20.42
C GLU A 4 26.18 -17.90 -20.54
N SER A 5 25.67 -17.57 -21.73
CA SER A 5 24.97 -16.30 -22.00
C SER A 5 23.47 -16.32 -21.68
N ASP A 6 22.87 -17.48 -21.38
CA ASP A 6 21.42 -17.62 -21.20
C ASP A 6 20.97 -17.47 -19.73
N ALA A 7 21.89 -17.13 -18.82
CA ALA A 7 21.63 -17.03 -17.38
C ALA A 7 21.20 -15.63 -16.90
N TYR A 8 20.96 -14.67 -17.80
CA TYR A 8 20.55 -13.32 -17.43
C TYR A 8 19.11 -13.03 -17.90
N HIS A 9 18.28 -12.60 -16.94
CA HIS A 9 16.91 -12.10 -17.07
C HIS A 9 15.78 -13.15 -17.12
N LYS A 10 15.66 -13.93 -16.04
CA LYS A 10 14.34 -14.41 -15.59
C LYS A 10 13.97 -13.78 -14.26
N GLU A 11 14.05 -12.46 -14.21
CA GLU A 11 13.31 -11.71 -13.21
C GLU A 11 11.84 -11.88 -13.59
N THR A 12 11.22 -12.87 -12.97
CA THR A 12 9.81 -13.22 -13.14
C THR A 12 8.97 -11.95 -13.05
N GLU A 13 8.50 -11.44 -14.21
CA GLU A 13 7.35 -10.55 -14.27
C GLU A 13 6.22 -11.27 -13.54
N ARG A 14 5.99 -10.91 -12.28
CA ARG A 14 4.85 -11.43 -11.54
C ARG A 14 3.62 -10.83 -12.18
N THR A 15 2.92 -11.64 -12.96
CA THR A 15 1.61 -11.26 -13.49
C THR A 15 0.70 -10.87 -12.31
N PRO A 16 -0.27 -9.95 -12.50
CA PRO A 16 -1.20 -9.58 -11.42
C PRO A 16 -1.89 -10.80 -10.78
N ALA A 17 -2.22 -11.80 -11.58
CA ALA A 17 -2.78 -13.07 -11.11
C ALA A 17 -1.81 -13.84 -10.20
N ALA A 18 -0.52 -13.93 -10.55
CA ALA A 18 0.49 -14.59 -9.72
C ALA A 18 0.71 -13.85 -8.39
N ALA A 19 0.68 -12.51 -8.40
CA ALA A 19 0.78 -11.71 -7.18
C ALA A 19 -0.42 -11.93 -6.24
N ILE A 20 -1.63 -12.00 -6.78
CA ILE A 20 -2.85 -12.32 -6.00
C ILE A 20 -2.78 -13.74 -5.44
N ALA A 21 -2.40 -14.73 -6.25
CA ALA A 21 -2.29 -16.12 -5.81
C ALA A 21 -1.28 -16.27 -4.65
N ALA A 22 -0.14 -15.56 -4.72
CA ALA A 22 0.83 -15.53 -3.62
C ALA A 22 0.26 -14.86 -2.35
N ALA A 23 -0.53 -13.80 -2.49
CA ALA A 23 -1.13 -13.08 -1.37
C ALA A 23 -2.20 -13.90 -0.62
N LEU A 24 -2.85 -14.87 -1.26
CA LEU A 24 -3.84 -15.74 -0.61
C LEU A 24 -3.25 -16.62 0.50
N HIS A 25 -1.95 -16.92 0.43
CA HIS A 25 -1.25 -17.83 1.34
C HIS A 25 -0.05 -17.19 2.05
N ASP A 26 0.04 -15.85 2.05
CA ASP A 26 1.18 -15.11 2.62
C ASP A 26 1.17 -15.02 4.16
N GLY A 27 0.16 -15.60 4.80
CA GLY A 27 -0.02 -15.60 6.25
C GLY A 27 -0.42 -14.24 6.83
N LYS A 28 -0.76 -13.26 5.98
CA LYS A 28 -1.20 -11.93 6.40
C LYS A 28 -2.72 -11.78 6.38
N LYS A 29 -3.22 -10.92 7.26
CA LYS A 29 -4.55 -10.33 7.15
C LYS A 29 -4.46 -9.14 6.21
N HIS A 30 -5.24 -9.15 5.14
CA HIS A 30 -5.29 -8.06 4.16
C HIS A 30 -6.45 -7.13 4.48
N LEU A 31 -6.16 -5.86 4.78
CA LEU A 31 -7.13 -4.83 5.08
C LEU A 31 -7.17 -3.80 3.95
N LEU A 32 -8.37 -3.56 3.42
CA LEU A 32 -8.64 -2.46 2.50
C LEU A 32 -9.20 -1.26 3.26
N LEU A 33 -8.44 -0.18 3.32
CA LEU A 33 -8.82 1.07 3.98
C LEU A 33 -9.25 2.09 2.92
N ALA A 34 -10.56 2.33 2.81
CA ALA A 34 -11.11 3.28 1.86
C ALA A 34 -11.45 4.62 2.52
N ALA A 35 -11.08 5.74 1.90
CA ALA A 35 -11.46 7.08 2.33
C ALA A 35 -12.14 7.89 1.22
N SER A 36 -13.25 8.54 1.57
CA SER A 36 -14.04 9.41 0.70
C SER A 36 -13.89 10.88 1.09
N GLY A 37 -14.57 11.79 0.40
CA GLY A 37 -14.46 13.25 0.57
C GLY A 37 -14.90 13.77 1.95
N SER A 38 -14.07 13.55 2.96
CA SER A 38 -14.23 14.04 4.32
C SER A 38 -12.90 14.53 4.87
N VAL A 39 -12.94 15.61 5.66
CA VAL A 39 -11.78 16.11 6.41
C VAL A 39 -11.19 15.04 7.32
N ALA A 40 -11.99 14.06 7.75
CA ALA A 40 -11.52 12.91 8.53
C ALA A 40 -10.36 12.14 7.84
N SER A 41 -10.21 12.25 6.51
CA SER A 41 -9.12 11.64 5.75
C SER A 41 -7.73 12.05 6.27
N ILE A 42 -7.58 13.26 6.84
CA ILE A 42 -6.30 13.71 7.41
C ILE A 42 -5.84 12.83 8.59
N LYS A 43 -6.75 12.06 9.20
CA LYS A 43 -6.44 11.15 10.32
C LYS A 43 -5.99 9.76 9.87
N LEU A 44 -5.88 9.49 8.57
CA LEU A 44 -5.38 8.21 8.05
C LEU A 44 -4.04 7.79 8.67
N PRO A 45 -3.02 8.67 8.85
CA PRO A 45 -1.78 8.24 9.50
C PRO A 45 -1.99 7.71 10.92
N LEU A 46 -2.88 8.33 11.70
CA LEU A 46 -3.19 7.89 13.06
C LEU A 46 -3.93 6.55 13.05
N ILE A 47 -4.91 6.39 12.16
CA ILE A 47 -5.66 5.13 11.99
C ILE A 47 -4.71 4.00 11.60
N ILE A 48 -3.84 4.24 10.61
CA ILE A 48 -2.86 3.26 10.13
C ILE A 48 -1.87 2.89 11.23
N SER A 49 -1.37 3.87 11.98
CA SER A 49 -0.43 3.63 13.09
C SER A 49 -1.06 2.77 14.19
N ALA A 50 -2.32 3.03 14.54
CA ALA A 50 -3.05 2.23 15.51
C ALA A 50 -3.28 0.79 15.01
N LEU A 51 -3.66 0.63 13.74
CA LEU A 51 -3.87 -0.67 13.11
C LEU A 51 -2.55 -1.45 12.95
N ALA A 52 -1.44 -0.75 12.75
CA ALA A 52 -0.12 -1.34 12.57
C ALA A 52 0.38 -2.10 13.82
N ASN A 53 -0.27 -1.96 14.97
CA ASN A 53 0.00 -2.80 16.14
C ASN A 53 -0.44 -4.26 15.96
N ASN A 54 -1.33 -4.55 15.01
CA ASN A 54 -1.80 -5.92 14.75
C ASN A 54 -0.72 -6.72 13.98
N PRO A 55 -0.25 -7.87 14.49
CA PRO A 55 0.74 -8.68 13.79
C PRO A 55 0.20 -9.20 12.45
N ASN A 56 1.10 -9.41 11.49
CA ASN A 56 0.80 -9.96 10.16
C ASN A 56 -0.34 -9.22 9.43
N LEU A 57 -0.39 -7.89 9.52
CA LEU A 57 -1.35 -7.06 8.79
C LEU A 57 -0.69 -6.49 7.52
N SER A 58 -1.44 -6.47 6.43
CA SER A 58 -1.12 -5.78 5.17
C SER A 58 -2.25 -4.80 4.87
N ILE A 59 -1.93 -3.52 4.67
CA ILE A 59 -2.91 -2.45 4.47
C ILE A 59 -2.80 -1.93 3.04
N ARG A 60 -3.93 -1.87 2.33
CA ARG A 60 -4.04 -1.16 1.05
C ARG A 60 -5.02 -0.02 1.21
N ILE A 61 -4.66 1.14 0.67
CA ILE A 61 -5.44 2.36 0.82
C ILE A 61 -6.10 2.68 -0.53
N ILE A 62 -7.40 2.98 -0.52
CA ILE A 62 -8.12 3.51 -1.69
C ILE A 62 -8.67 4.89 -1.35
N LEU A 63 -8.35 5.86 -2.17
CA LEU A 63 -8.77 7.24 -2.02
C LEU A 63 -9.68 7.65 -3.17
N THR A 64 -10.80 8.28 -2.84
CA THR A 64 -11.49 9.08 -3.86
C THR A 64 -10.66 10.31 -4.23
N LYS A 65 -10.87 10.87 -5.43
CA LYS A 65 -10.25 12.13 -5.85
C LYS A 65 -10.45 13.25 -4.82
N SER A 66 -11.65 13.33 -4.23
CA SER A 66 -11.97 14.31 -3.19
C SER A 66 -11.22 14.07 -1.88
N ALA A 67 -11.08 12.81 -1.43
CA ALA A 67 -10.28 12.48 -0.25
C ALA A 67 -8.81 12.89 -0.40
N ALA A 68 -8.23 12.63 -1.57
CA ALA A 68 -6.84 12.96 -1.89
C ALA A 68 -6.55 14.47 -1.81
N ARG A 69 -7.56 15.35 -1.97
CA ARG A 69 -7.39 16.81 -1.81
C ARG A 69 -7.10 17.21 -0.37
N PHE A 70 -7.60 16.46 0.62
CA PHE A 70 -7.29 16.70 2.03
C PHE A 70 -5.89 16.21 2.42
N LEU A 71 -5.21 15.47 1.53
CA LEU A 71 -3.89 14.87 1.73
C LEU A 71 -2.83 15.54 0.84
N ALA A 72 -2.89 16.88 0.74
CA ALA A 72 -2.09 17.67 -0.19
C ALA A 72 -0.87 18.36 0.44
N GLY A 73 -0.51 18.04 1.69
CA GLY A 73 0.69 18.61 2.32
C GLY A 73 0.59 20.10 2.68
N GLN A 74 -0.62 20.65 2.83
CA GLN A 74 -0.81 22.10 3.02
C GLN A 74 -0.50 22.56 4.45
N SER A 75 -0.47 21.65 5.42
CA SER A 75 -0.10 21.91 6.82
C SER A 75 0.57 20.66 7.43
N PRO A 76 1.25 20.77 8.58
CA PRO A 76 1.80 19.62 9.30
C PRO A 76 0.74 18.54 9.63
N GLU A 77 -0.51 18.94 9.82
CA GLU A 77 -1.65 18.07 10.10
C GLU A 77 -2.25 17.45 8.82
N GLN A 78 -1.88 17.94 7.64
CA GLN A 78 -2.28 17.38 6.35
C GLN A 78 -1.11 16.62 5.71
N PRO A 79 -1.01 15.31 5.91
CA PRO A 79 0.02 14.49 5.26
C PRO A 79 -0.16 14.52 3.73
N THR A 80 0.87 14.11 2.99
CA THR A 80 0.74 13.92 1.53
C THR A 80 0.25 12.50 1.23
N VAL A 81 -0.42 12.28 0.09
CA VAL A 81 -0.75 10.92 -0.37
C VAL A 81 0.50 10.03 -0.43
N ALA A 82 1.62 10.57 -0.91
CA ALA A 82 2.90 9.85 -0.99
C ALA A 82 3.42 9.42 0.39
N SER A 83 3.22 10.23 1.42
CA SER A 83 3.64 9.89 2.79
C SER A 83 2.88 8.71 3.38
N LEU A 84 1.66 8.42 2.91
CA LEU A 84 0.90 7.25 3.38
C LEU A 84 1.58 5.93 3.01
N SER A 85 2.25 5.86 1.86
CA SER A 85 3.00 4.68 1.42
C SER A 85 4.24 4.39 2.27
N LEU A 86 4.71 5.38 3.06
CA LEU A 86 5.84 5.23 3.97
C LEU A 86 5.43 4.72 5.36
N LEU A 87 4.12 4.59 5.61
CA LEU A 87 3.61 4.16 6.89
C LEU A 87 3.77 2.64 7.08
N PRO A 88 3.93 2.17 8.32
CA PRO A 88 4.14 0.76 8.59
C PRO A 88 2.98 -0.08 8.07
N LYS A 89 3.32 -1.22 7.45
CA LYS A 89 2.38 -2.23 6.95
C LYS A 89 1.49 -1.75 5.80
N VAL A 90 1.75 -0.58 5.21
CA VAL A 90 1.10 -0.15 3.97
C VAL A 90 1.80 -0.81 2.78
N ASP A 91 1.03 -1.57 2.02
CA ASP A 91 1.48 -2.29 0.81
C ASP A 91 1.25 -1.45 -0.45
N SER A 92 0.13 -0.73 -0.53
CA SER A 92 -0.19 0.15 -1.67
C SER A 92 -1.18 1.26 -1.34
N VAL A 93 -1.17 2.30 -2.17
CA VAL A 93 -2.10 3.45 -2.13
C VAL A 93 -2.62 3.68 -3.55
N HIS A 94 -3.95 3.77 -3.71
CA HIS A 94 -4.67 3.91 -4.99
C HIS A 94 -5.60 5.12 -5.00
#